data_AF-A0A9D0ZAG9-F1
#
_entry.id   AF-A0A9D0ZAG9-F1
#
_cell.length_a   1.000
_cell.length_b   1.000
_cell.length_c   1.000
_cell.angle_alpha   90.00
_cell.angle_beta   90.00
_cell.angle_gamma   90.00
#
_symmetry.space_group_name_H-M   'P 1'
#
loop_
_entity.id
_entity.type
_entity.pdbx_description
1 polymer ?
#
loop_
_entity_poly.entity_id
_entity_poly.type
_entity_poly.pdbx_seq_one_letter_code
_entity_poly.pdbx_strand_id
1 'polypeptide(L)'
;MEMTSTARTPHGGWRPDEIEQLFSEIHAASQRGEPLRSVFERLAGRLGRKPNSIRNFYYAQLSQGRDPELKRAPPFEPFTPQEVRALLHAVLSARAKGRSVRACVQELAGGDKTKMLRFQNKYRSCLKTRPELVREVMADMEAAGEPCADPFAPRGTSARGAQAMLEEAQGRVQAMHDPALYQMLEGLNHLLARAQDRPARDAVLAADRLSVRCDLMRIALDDARTRARRLEDSLDALLLEIKEFLALPELTRAQRVNAFCERLSALLAPVEAQLPILSDES
;
A
#
# COMPACT_ATOMS: atom_id res chain seq x y z
N MET A 1 -3.66 29.58 29.65
CA MET A 1 -4.45 28.96 28.57
C MET A 1 -3.44 28.50 27.53
N GLU A 2 -2.84 27.34 27.75
CA GLU A 2 -1.73 26.84 26.93
C GLU A 2 -2.27 26.07 25.73
N MET A 3 -1.96 26.60 24.54
CA MET A 3 -2.22 25.95 23.26
C MET A 3 -1.11 24.92 23.02
N THR A 4 -1.35 23.65 23.40
CA THR A 4 -0.45 22.55 23.02
C THR A 4 -0.61 22.25 21.53
N SER A 5 0.26 22.88 20.74
CA SER A 5 0.50 22.57 19.34
C SER A 5 1.07 21.16 19.21
N THR A 6 0.20 20.16 18.96
CA THR A 6 0.62 18.81 18.56
C THR A 6 1.25 18.87 17.17
N ALA A 7 2.58 18.93 17.14
CA ALA A 7 3.38 18.78 15.94
C ALA A 7 3.05 17.44 15.26
N ARG A 8 2.60 17.51 14.00
CA ARG A 8 2.42 16.35 13.12
C ARG A 8 3.80 15.76 12.81
N THR A 9 4.15 14.67 13.48
CA THR A 9 5.33 13.88 13.11
C THR A 9 5.13 13.26 11.72
N PRO A 10 6.17 13.27 10.86
CA PRO A 10 6.13 12.65 9.54
C PRO A 10 5.91 11.14 9.66
N HIS A 11 5.16 10.56 8.73
CA HIS A 11 4.80 9.14 8.73
C HIS A 11 6.02 8.23 8.55
N GLY A 12 6.73 7.93 9.64
CA GLY A 12 7.71 6.86 9.72
C GLY A 12 7.05 5.49 9.51
N GLY A 13 7.82 4.55 8.96
CA GLY A 13 7.42 3.15 8.77
C GLY A 13 6.96 2.47 10.06
N TRP A 14 6.51 1.22 9.94
CA TRP A 14 6.11 0.42 11.09
C TRP A 14 7.36 0.01 11.88
N ARG A 15 7.42 0.38 13.15
CA ARG A 15 8.55 -0.03 14.00
C ARG A 15 8.38 -1.50 14.43
N PRO A 16 9.47 -2.25 14.65
CA PRO A 16 9.40 -3.65 15.07
C PRO A 16 8.54 -3.89 16.32
N ASP A 17 8.62 -3.00 17.30
CA ASP A 17 7.85 -3.07 18.54
C ASP A 17 6.34 -2.79 18.33
N GLU A 18 5.99 -1.90 17.40
CA GLU A 18 4.59 -1.71 17.00
C GLU A 18 4.01 -2.95 16.30
N ILE A 19 4.85 -3.67 15.55
CA ILE A 19 4.47 -4.90 14.85
C ILE A 19 4.24 -6.02 15.86
N GLU A 20 5.17 -6.21 16.80
CA GLU A 20 5.05 -7.21 17.86
C GLU A 20 3.81 -6.98 18.73
N GLN A 21 3.56 -5.74 19.14
CA GLN A 21 2.36 -5.37 19.90
C GLN A 21 1.07 -5.64 19.12
N LEU A 22 1.05 -5.37 17.81
CA LEU A 22 -0.12 -5.64 16.96
C LEU A 22 -0.45 -7.14 16.93
N PHE A 23 0.53 -7.99 16.66
CA PHE A 23 0.30 -9.43 16.56
C PHE A 23 -0.01 -10.06 17.92
N SER A 24 0.67 -9.62 19.00
CA SER A 24 0.37 -10.06 20.36
C SER A 24 -1.08 -9.78 20.77
N GLU A 25 -1.57 -8.56 20.52
CA GLU A 25 -2.96 -8.19 20.84
C GLU A 25 -3.99 -8.91 19.96
N ILE A 26 -3.67 -9.19 18.69
CA ILE A 26 -4.53 -9.96 17.80
C ILE A 26 -4.63 -11.43 18.26
N HIS A 27 -3.51 -12.04 18.65
CA HIS A 27 -3.48 -13.39 19.21
C HIS A 27 -4.28 -13.48 20.51
N ALA A 28 -4.06 -12.52 21.42
CA ALA A 28 -4.79 -12.47 22.68
C ALA A 28 -6.30 -12.24 22.46
N ALA A 29 -6.69 -11.41 21.50
CA ALA A 29 -8.09 -11.19 21.12
C ALA A 29 -8.72 -12.41 20.44
N SER A 30 -7.96 -13.15 19.63
CA SER A 30 -8.38 -14.39 18.98
C SER A 30 -8.75 -15.45 20.03
N GLN A 31 -7.91 -15.62 21.06
CA GLN A 31 -8.18 -16.52 22.18
C GLN A 31 -9.43 -16.12 23.00
N ARG A 32 -9.72 -14.82 23.08
CA ARG A 32 -10.90 -14.28 23.78
C ARG A 32 -12.16 -14.21 22.91
N GLY A 33 -12.07 -14.55 21.62
CA GLY A 33 -13.19 -14.43 20.68
C GLY A 33 -13.60 -12.98 20.36
N GLU A 34 -12.71 -12.01 20.57
CA GLU A 34 -13.00 -10.60 20.30
C GLU A 34 -12.89 -10.27 18.80
N PRO A 35 -13.73 -9.34 18.28
CA PRO A 35 -13.65 -8.93 16.88
C PRO A 35 -12.39 -8.09 16.60
N LEU A 36 -11.65 -8.39 15.52
CA LEU A 36 -10.44 -7.65 15.11
C LEU A 36 -10.62 -6.13 15.05
N ARG A 37 -11.83 -5.65 14.77
CA ARG A 37 -12.16 -4.23 14.77
C ARG A 37 -11.90 -3.57 16.13
N SER A 38 -12.28 -4.20 17.24
CA SER A 38 -12.06 -3.64 18.59
C SER A 38 -10.57 -3.58 18.91
N VAL A 39 -9.79 -4.56 18.43
CA VAL A 39 -8.34 -4.60 18.56
C VAL A 39 -7.69 -3.43 17.83
N PHE A 40 -8.10 -3.17 16.58
CA PHE A 40 -7.57 -2.04 15.80
C PHE A 40 -7.92 -0.68 16.40
N GLU A 41 -9.11 -0.52 16.96
CA GLU A 41 -9.52 0.72 17.64
C GLU A 41 -8.72 0.96 18.93
N ARG A 42 -8.46 -0.09 19.72
CA ARG A 42 -7.65 -0.02 20.95
C ARG A 42 -6.18 0.29 20.66
N LEU A 43 -5.60 -0.38 19.66
CA LEU A 43 -4.23 -0.15 19.23
C LEU A 43 -4.05 1.22 18.58
N ALA A 44 -5.08 1.76 17.92
CA ALA A 44 -5.03 3.11 17.36
C ALA A 44 -4.78 4.17 18.44
N GLY A 45 -5.47 4.07 19.57
CA GLY A 45 -5.26 4.96 20.72
C GLY A 45 -3.87 4.83 21.32
N ARG A 46 -3.35 3.60 21.47
CA ARG A 46 -2.03 3.34 22.08
C ARG A 46 -0.85 3.73 21.19
N LEU A 47 -0.93 3.43 19.89
CA LEU A 47 0.17 3.64 18.94
C LEU A 47 0.12 5.04 18.28
N GLY A 48 -0.90 5.85 18.58
CA GLY A 48 -1.11 7.14 17.91
C GLY A 48 -1.36 7.00 16.40
N ARG A 49 -1.77 5.81 15.93
CA ARG A 49 -2.01 5.50 14.51
C ARG A 49 -3.52 5.46 14.23
N LYS A 50 -3.91 5.75 12.98
CA LYS A 50 -5.33 5.63 12.58
C LYS A 50 -5.73 4.14 12.54
N PRO A 51 -6.95 3.76 12.99
CA PRO A 51 -7.42 2.36 12.94
C PRO A 51 -7.32 1.74 11.55
N ASN A 52 -7.60 2.52 10.50
CA ASN A 52 -7.50 2.08 9.11
C ASN A 52 -6.05 1.79 8.67
N SER A 53 -5.06 2.52 9.22
CA SER A 53 -3.64 2.26 8.96
C SER A 53 -3.23 0.91 9.53
N ILE A 54 -3.67 0.62 10.76
CA ILE A 54 -3.39 -0.63 11.46
C ILE A 54 -4.01 -1.82 10.72
N ARG A 55 -5.31 -1.69 10.38
CA ARG A 55 -6.03 -2.69 9.59
C ARG A 55 -5.33 -2.99 8.26
N ASN A 56 -4.95 -1.95 7.52
CA ASN A 56 -4.30 -2.11 6.21
C ASN A 56 -2.95 -2.82 6.33
N PHE A 57 -2.15 -2.47 7.35
CA PHE A 57 -0.88 -3.13 7.61
C PHE A 57 -1.07 -4.61 7.97
N TYR A 58 -2.01 -4.90 8.88
CA TYR A 58 -2.34 -6.28 9.25
C TYR A 58 -2.68 -7.16 8.04
N TYR A 59 -3.60 -6.70 7.18
CA TYR A 59 -3.97 -7.48 5.99
C TYR A 59 -2.84 -7.57 4.95
N ALA A 60 -1.97 -6.57 4.86
CA ALA A 60 -0.78 -6.65 4.02
C ALA A 60 0.18 -7.76 4.52
N GLN A 61 0.41 -7.85 5.83
CA GLN A 61 1.23 -8.92 6.43
C GLN A 61 0.60 -10.31 6.29
N LEU A 62 -0.72 -10.43 6.45
CA LEU A 62 -1.46 -11.67 6.16
C LEU A 62 -1.31 -12.10 4.69
N SER A 63 -1.38 -11.16 3.76
CA SER A 63 -1.19 -11.45 2.32
C SER A 63 0.23 -11.90 1.99
N GLN A 64 1.22 -11.53 2.81
CA GLN A 64 2.62 -11.93 2.71
C GLN A 64 2.92 -13.25 3.45
N GLY A 65 1.91 -13.92 4.02
CA GLY A 65 2.04 -15.27 4.60
C GLY A 65 2.73 -15.32 5.97
N ARG A 66 2.80 -14.21 6.70
CA ARG A 66 3.61 -14.10 7.93
C ARG A 66 2.99 -14.76 9.17
N ASP A 67 1.75 -15.24 9.10
CA ASP A 67 1.10 -15.95 10.22
C ASP A 67 0.03 -16.95 9.72
N PRO A 68 0.29 -18.27 9.80
CA PRO A 68 -0.63 -19.33 9.37
C PRO A 68 -1.71 -19.70 10.40
N GLU A 69 -1.64 -19.25 11.66
CA GLU A 69 -2.59 -19.67 12.72
C GLU A 69 -3.88 -18.84 12.79
N LEU A 70 -3.90 -17.66 12.17
CA LEU A 70 -5.06 -16.78 12.19
C LEU A 70 -6.11 -17.25 11.17
N LYS A 71 -7.22 -17.82 11.68
CA LYS A 71 -8.38 -18.26 10.88
C LYS A 71 -8.74 -17.23 9.82
N ARG A 72 -8.58 -17.60 8.54
CA ARG A 72 -9.01 -16.79 7.41
C ARG A 72 -10.50 -16.45 7.58
N ALA A 73 -10.84 -15.18 7.41
CA ALA A 73 -12.22 -14.75 7.23
C ALA A 73 -12.90 -15.63 6.16
N PRO A 74 -14.22 -15.86 6.26
CA PRO A 74 -14.93 -16.76 5.34
C PRO A 74 -14.64 -16.45 3.87
N PRO A 75 -14.71 -17.47 2.99
CA PRO A 75 -14.24 -17.37 1.62
C PRO A 75 -14.80 -16.13 0.92
N PHE A 76 -13.90 -15.29 0.43
CA PHE A 76 -14.25 -14.17 -0.42
C PHE A 76 -14.96 -14.70 -1.66
N GLU A 77 -16.23 -14.35 -1.87
CA GLU A 77 -16.90 -14.62 -3.14
C GLU A 77 -16.18 -13.84 -4.24
N PRO A 78 -15.51 -14.51 -5.19
CA PRO A 78 -14.84 -13.82 -6.27
C PRO A 78 -15.88 -13.30 -7.26
N PHE A 79 -15.57 -12.16 -7.88
CA PHE A 79 -16.33 -11.70 -9.04
C PHE A 79 -16.12 -12.68 -10.20
N THR A 80 -17.22 -13.15 -10.78
CA THR A 80 -17.20 -13.88 -12.04
C THR A 80 -16.75 -12.95 -13.18
N PRO A 81 -16.13 -13.46 -14.26
CA PRO A 81 -15.75 -12.64 -15.41
C PRO A 81 -16.91 -11.81 -15.99
N GLN A 82 -18.11 -12.38 -16.01
CA GLN A 82 -19.34 -11.73 -16.48
C GLN A 82 -19.73 -10.57 -15.56
N GLU A 83 -19.69 -10.73 -14.25
CA GLU A 83 -19.94 -9.63 -13.29
C GLU A 83 -18.93 -8.50 -13.44
N VAL A 84 -17.66 -8.83 -13.72
CA VAL A 84 -16.64 -7.79 -13.98
C VAL A 84 -16.99 -7.02 -15.25
N ARG A 85 -17.33 -7.72 -16.34
CA ARG A 85 -17.67 -7.11 -17.62
C ARG A 85 -18.91 -6.22 -17.48
N ALA A 86 -19.97 -6.70 -16.83
CA ALA A 86 -21.17 -5.93 -16.56
C ALA A 86 -20.92 -4.68 -15.71
N LEU A 87 -20.08 -4.81 -14.67
CA LEU A 87 -19.67 -3.67 -13.84
C LEU A 87 -18.90 -2.62 -14.66
N LEU A 88 -17.93 -3.05 -15.48
CA LEU A 88 -17.17 -2.14 -16.35
C LEU A 88 -18.11 -1.42 -17.31
N HIS A 89 -18.95 -2.15 -18.02
CA HIS A 89 -19.93 -1.61 -18.96
C HIS A 89 -20.83 -0.55 -18.30
N ALA A 90 -21.45 -0.90 -17.17
CA ALA A 90 -22.33 0.02 -16.44
C ALA A 90 -21.62 1.30 -16.00
N VAL A 91 -20.38 1.19 -15.50
CA VAL A 91 -19.62 2.36 -15.02
C VAL A 91 -19.16 3.25 -16.19
N LEU A 92 -18.69 2.66 -17.29
CA LEU A 92 -18.24 3.40 -18.48
C LEU A 92 -19.41 4.13 -19.16
N SER A 93 -20.56 3.46 -19.31
CA SER A 93 -21.79 4.06 -19.83
C SER A 93 -22.30 5.18 -18.94
N ALA A 94 -22.33 4.97 -17.61
CA ALA A 94 -22.75 6.00 -16.66
C ALA A 94 -21.82 7.23 -16.69
N ARG A 95 -20.51 7.01 -16.87
CA ARG A 95 -19.52 8.09 -17.00
C ARG A 95 -19.70 8.88 -18.29
N ALA A 96 -20.05 8.24 -19.40
CA ALA A 96 -20.38 8.93 -20.65
C ALA A 96 -21.60 9.86 -20.50
N LYS A 97 -22.54 9.50 -19.62
CA LYS A 97 -23.71 10.30 -19.24
C LYS A 97 -23.42 11.36 -18.15
N GLY A 98 -22.15 11.62 -17.84
CA GLY A 98 -21.75 12.60 -16.82
C GLY A 98 -21.97 12.16 -15.37
N ARG A 99 -22.36 10.91 -15.10
CA ARG A 99 -22.57 10.40 -13.75
C ARG A 99 -21.26 10.00 -13.10
N SER A 100 -21.14 10.22 -11.78
CA SER A 100 -19.96 9.79 -11.03
C SER A 100 -19.93 8.27 -10.86
N VAL A 101 -18.72 7.69 -10.84
CA VAL A 101 -18.53 6.25 -10.56
C VAL A 101 -19.22 5.84 -9.27
N ARG A 102 -19.14 6.69 -8.22
CA ARG A 102 -19.76 6.44 -6.91
C ARG A 102 -21.28 6.41 -6.99
N ALA A 103 -21.91 7.27 -7.77
CA ALA A 103 -23.35 7.24 -7.95
C ALA A 103 -23.80 5.95 -8.68
N CYS A 104 -23.08 5.56 -9.73
CA CYS A 104 -23.36 4.33 -10.48
C CYS A 104 -23.24 3.07 -9.60
N VAL A 105 -22.12 2.90 -8.89
CA VAL A 105 -21.91 1.72 -8.02
C VAL A 105 -22.82 1.69 -6.79
N GLN A 106 -23.28 2.85 -6.29
CA GLN A 106 -24.27 2.93 -5.21
C GLN A 106 -25.63 2.40 -5.68
N GLU A 107 -26.03 2.77 -6.90
CA GLU A 107 -27.26 2.28 -7.54
C GLU A 107 -27.18 0.77 -7.84
N LEU A 108 -26.07 0.31 -8.45
CA LEU A 108 -25.83 -1.12 -8.70
C LEU A 108 -25.85 -1.96 -7.42
N ALA A 109 -25.44 -1.38 -6.31
CA ALA A 109 -25.43 -2.05 -5.01
C ALA A 109 -26.79 -2.07 -4.31
N GLY A 110 -27.82 -1.39 -4.84
CA GLY A 110 -29.15 -1.34 -4.23
C GLY A 110 -29.15 -0.78 -2.81
N GLY A 111 -28.22 0.12 -2.47
CA GLY A 111 -28.07 0.66 -1.12
C GLY A 111 -27.14 -0.12 -0.19
N ASP A 112 -26.69 -1.32 -0.56
CA ASP A 112 -25.72 -2.09 0.24
C ASP A 112 -24.32 -1.45 0.17
N LYS A 113 -23.89 -0.86 1.29
CA LYS A 113 -22.59 -0.20 1.43
C LYS A 113 -21.41 -1.16 1.23
N THR A 114 -21.55 -2.42 1.64
CA THR A 114 -20.49 -3.43 1.52
C THR A 114 -20.32 -3.83 0.06
N LYS A 115 -21.42 -4.11 -0.64
CA LYS A 115 -21.43 -4.42 -2.07
C LYS A 115 -20.95 -3.24 -2.92
N MET A 116 -21.37 -2.02 -2.59
CA MET A 116 -20.88 -0.79 -3.23
C MET A 116 -19.35 -0.67 -3.13
N LEU A 117 -18.78 -0.89 -1.94
CA LEU A 117 -17.33 -0.85 -1.75
C LEU A 117 -16.62 -1.93 -2.56
N ARG A 118 -17.20 -3.15 -2.63
CA ARG A 118 -16.66 -4.23 -3.48
C ARG A 118 -16.65 -3.82 -4.95
N PHE A 119 -17.73 -3.24 -5.47
CA PHE A 119 -17.80 -2.74 -6.86
C PHE A 119 -16.78 -1.64 -7.13
N GLN A 120 -16.66 -0.65 -6.23
CA GLN A 120 -15.64 0.40 -6.36
C GLN A 120 -14.22 -0.18 -6.40
N ASN A 121 -13.90 -1.08 -5.48
CA ASN A 121 -12.59 -1.70 -5.41
C ASN A 121 -12.31 -2.55 -6.65
N LYS A 122 -13.31 -3.30 -7.12
CA LYS A 122 -13.19 -4.11 -8.32
C LYS A 122 -12.93 -3.27 -9.56
N TYR A 123 -13.70 -2.20 -9.77
CA TYR A 123 -13.50 -1.26 -10.88
C TYR A 123 -12.08 -0.66 -10.86
N ARG A 124 -11.63 -0.17 -9.69
CA ARG A 124 -10.27 0.40 -9.54
C ARG A 124 -9.17 -0.63 -9.79
N SER A 125 -9.36 -1.87 -9.33
CA SER A 125 -8.42 -2.96 -9.59
C SER A 125 -8.34 -3.25 -11.08
N CYS A 126 -9.46 -3.34 -11.80
CA CYS A 126 -9.47 -3.60 -13.24
C CYS A 126 -8.72 -2.52 -14.02
N LEU A 127 -8.92 -1.24 -13.69
CA LEU A 127 -8.16 -0.15 -14.33
C LEU A 127 -6.64 -0.28 -14.13
N LYS A 128 -6.20 -0.81 -12.98
CA LYS A 128 -4.78 -0.93 -12.64
C LYS A 128 -4.14 -2.21 -13.18
N THR A 129 -4.82 -3.34 -13.03
CA THR A 129 -4.22 -4.67 -13.24
C THR A 129 -4.72 -5.38 -14.49
N ARG A 130 -5.79 -4.88 -15.12
CA ARG A 130 -6.40 -5.48 -16.32
C ARG A 130 -6.86 -4.43 -17.35
N PRO A 131 -5.96 -3.55 -17.83
CA PRO A 131 -6.34 -2.52 -18.81
C PRO A 131 -6.83 -3.09 -20.15
N GLU A 132 -6.34 -4.26 -20.56
CA GLU A 132 -6.79 -4.98 -21.75
C GLU A 132 -8.28 -5.31 -21.71
N LEU A 133 -8.77 -5.87 -20.61
CA LEU A 133 -10.20 -6.15 -20.43
C LEU A 133 -11.04 -4.88 -20.52
N VAL A 134 -10.55 -3.76 -19.98
CA VAL A 134 -11.27 -2.49 -20.05
C VAL A 134 -11.39 -2.01 -21.50
N ARG A 135 -10.32 -2.14 -22.29
CA ARG A 135 -10.35 -1.82 -23.73
C ARG A 135 -11.26 -2.73 -24.53
N GLU A 136 -11.30 -4.02 -24.22
CA GLU A 136 -12.26 -4.95 -24.84
C GLU A 136 -13.70 -4.51 -24.59
N VAL A 137 -14.05 -4.17 -23.33
CA VAL A 137 -15.40 -3.69 -23.01
C VAL A 137 -15.72 -2.39 -23.74
N MET A 138 -14.73 -1.49 -23.89
CA MET A 138 -14.92 -0.27 -24.66
C MET A 138 -15.18 -0.56 -26.15
N ALA A 139 -14.42 -1.50 -26.74
CA ALA A 139 -14.61 -1.91 -28.13
C ALA A 139 -15.97 -2.59 -28.36
N ASP A 140 -16.41 -3.43 -27.42
CA ASP A 140 -17.75 -4.04 -27.45
C ASP A 140 -18.86 -2.97 -27.43
N MET A 141 -18.69 -1.95 -26.57
CA MET A 141 -19.63 -0.82 -26.49
C MET A 141 -19.63 0.04 -27.76
N GLU A 142 -18.47 0.28 -28.34
CA GLU A 142 -18.34 1.03 -29.60
C GLU A 142 -18.98 0.28 -30.78
N ALA A 143 -18.76 -1.04 -30.86
CA ALA A 143 -19.40 -1.90 -31.84
C ALA A 143 -20.93 -1.94 -31.69
N ALA A 144 -21.43 -1.82 -30.46
CA ALA A 144 -22.86 -1.70 -30.15
C ALA A 144 -23.43 -0.28 -30.37
N GLY A 145 -22.60 0.71 -30.69
CA GLY A 145 -23.01 2.12 -30.82
C GLY A 145 -23.36 2.79 -29.49
N GLU A 146 -22.89 2.25 -28.38
CA GLU A 146 -23.17 2.78 -27.04
C GLU A 146 -22.18 3.88 -26.61
N PRO A 147 -22.66 4.93 -25.91
CA PRO A 147 -21.78 5.98 -25.40
C PRO A 147 -20.85 5.43 -24.33
N CYS A 148 -19.54 5.55 -24.56
CA CYS A 148 -18.50 5.03 -23.69
C CYS A 148 -17.50 6.14 -23.31
N ALA A 149 -17.18 6.27 -22.02
CA ALA A 149 -16.18 7.22 -21.55
C ALA A 149 -14.83 6.52 -21.31
N ASP A 150 -13.79 6.95 -22.03
CA ASP A 150 -12.44 6.42 -21.84
C ASP A 150 -11.89 6.78 -20.43
N PRO A 151 -11.60 5.78 -19.57
CA PRO A 151 -11.03 6.01 -18.24
C PRO A 151 -9.52 6.26 -18.26
N PHE A 152 -8.83 5.92 -19.36
CA PHE A 152 -7.40 6.12 -19.58
C PHE A 152 -7.08 7.40 -20.34
N ALA A 153 -8.08 8.00 -20.98
CA ALA A 153 -7.96 9.35 -21.51
C ALA A 153 -7.37 10.23 -20.40
N PRO A 154 -6.30 10.99 -20.70
CA PRO A 154 -5.64 11.82 -19.70
C PRO A 154 -6.72 12.66 -19.04
N ARG A 155 -6.87 12.55 -17.71
CA ARG A 155 -7.77 13.40 -16.93
C ARG A 155 -7.25 14.83 -16.97
N GLY A 156 -7.43 15.49 -18.10
CA GLY A 156 -7.68 16.90 -18.16
C GLY A 156 -9.14 17.03 -18.57
N THR A 157 -9.87 17.91 -17.91
CA THR A 157 -10.36 19.05 -18.69
C THR A 157 -9.27 19.38 -19.69
N SER A 158 -9.43 19.01 -20.96
CA SER A 158 -8.40 19.32 -21.94
C SER A 158 -8.11 20.80 -21.75
N ALA A 159 -6.84 21.17 -21.57
CA ALA A 159 -6.48 22.59 -21.41
C ALA A 159 -7.16 23.41 -22.50
N ARG A 160 -7.23 22.85 -23.73
CA ARG A 160 -8.03 23.32 -24.86
C ARG A 160 -9.53 23.52 -24.59
N GLY A 161 -10.23 22.58 -23.96
CA GLY A 161 -11.65 22.72 -23.66
C GLY A 161 -11.95 23.76 -22.57
N ALA A 162 -11.12 23.81 -21.53
CA ALA A 162 -11.26 24.83 -20.49
C ALA A 162 -10.84 26.23 -20.99
N GLN A 163 -9.81 26.31 -21.83
CA GLN A 163 -9.39 27.56 -22.50
C GLN A 163 -10.49 28.06 -23.44
N ALA A 164 -11.08 27.18 -24.27
CA ALA A 164 -12.14 27.54 -25.21
C ALA A 164 -13.41 28.05 -24.48
N MET A 165 -13.81 27.41 -23.37
CA MET A 165 -14.93 27.91 -22.57
C MET A 165 -14.62 29.25 -21.90
N LEU A 166 -13.35 29.50 -21.53
CA LEU A 166 -12.94 30.77 -20.93
C LEU A 166 -12.83 31.89 -21.98
N GLU A 167 -12.36 31.59 -23.19
CA GLU A 167 -12.33 32.51 -24.33
C GLU A 167 -13.76 32.88 -24.76
N GLU A 168 -14.69 31.92 -24.78
CA GLU A 168 -16.10 32.18 -25.05
C GLU A 168 -16.74 33.04 -23.95
N ALA A 169 -16.42 32.78 -22.68
CA ALA A 169 -16.86 33.60 -21.56
C ALA A 169 -16.27 35.01 -21.60
N GLN A 170 -15.01 35.16 -22.02
CA GLN A 170 -14.36 36.46 -22.24
C GLN A 170 -15.06 37.27 -23.33
N GLY A 171 -15.44 36.65 -24.45
CA GLY A 171 -16.20 37.33 -25.51
C GLY A 171 -17.56 37.84 -25.02
N ARG A 172 -18.25 37.07 -24.18
CA ARG A 172 -19.56 37.46 -23.59
C ARG A 172 -19.43 38.56 -22.54
N VAL A 173 -18.39 38.50 -21.69
CA VAL A 173 -18.13 39.53 -20.67
C VAL A 173 -17.63 40.83 -21.31
N GLN A 174 -16.87 40.74 -22.40
CA GLN A 174 -16.49 41.92 -23.19
C GLN A 174 -17.70 42.69 -23.71
N ALA A 175 -18.79 42.01 -24.08
CA ALA A 175 -20.03 42.66 -24.48
C ALA A 175 -20.79 43.33 -23.32
N MET A 176 -20.54 42.92 -22.06
CA MET A 176 -21.23 43.46 -20.87
C MET A 176 -20.54 44.66 -20.22
N HIS A 177 -19.26 44.92 -20.52
CA HIS A 177 -18.48 46.05 -20.00
C HIS A 177 -18.46 46.16 -18.45
N ASP A 178 -18.58 45.04 -17.73
CA ASP A 178 -18.54 45.00 -16.26
C ASP A 178 -17.10 44.75 -15.76
N PRO A 179 -16.45 45.72 -15.09
CA PRO A 179 -15.07 45.60 -14.60
C PRO A 179 -14.86 44.45 -13.61
N ALA A 180 -15.86 44.09 -12.80
CA ALA A 180 -15.75 43.02 -11.81
C ALA A 180 -15.65 41.64 -12.47
N LEU A 181 -16.37 41.45 -13.59
CA LEU A 181 -16.33 40.20 -14.35
C LEU A 181 -15.00 40.01 -15.07
N TYR A 182 -14.36 41.09 -15.52
CA TYR A 182 -13.01 41.04 -16.09
C TYR A 182 -11.96 40.56 -15.08
N GLN A 183 -11.95 41.15 -13.89
CA GLN A 183 -11.02 40.72 -12.83
C GLN A 183 -11.21 39.25 -12.46
N MET A 184 -12.46 38.78 -12.44
CA MET A 184 -12.77 37.38 -12.13
C MET A 184 -12.26 36.44 -13.23
N LEU A 185 -12.43 36.80 -14.50
CA LEU A 185 -11.91 36.03 -15.64
C LEU A 185 -10.39 36.02 -15.68
N GLU A 186 -9.74 37.13 -15.35
CA GLU A 186 -8.28 37.22 -15.27
C GLU A 186 -7.73 36.31 -14.17
N GLY A 187 -8.35 36.30 -13.00
CA GLY A 187 -8.03 35.37 -11.91
C GLY A 187 -8.20 33.91 -12.31
N LEU A 188 -9.28 33.57 -13.02
CA LEU A 188 -9.50 32.22 -13.55
C LEU A 188 -8.44 31.82 -14.58
N ASN A 189 -8.04 32.74 -15.46
CA ASN A 189 -7.00 32.51 -16.46
C ASN A 189 -5.64 32.21 -15.78
N HIS A 190 -5.33 32.96 -14.71
CA HIS A 190 -4.12 32.77 -13.93
C HIS A 190 -4.08 31.40 -13.22
N LEU A 191 -5.22 30.97 -12.66
CA LEU A 191 -5.36 29.64 -12.05
C LEU A 191 -5.25 28.52 -13.08
N LEU A 192 -5.80 28.72 -14.29
CA LEU A 192 -5.73 27.76 -15.37
C LEU A 192 -4.29 27.58 -15.87
N ALA A 193 -3.55 28.67 -16.08
CA ALA A 193 -2.13 28.65 -16.44
C ALA A 193 -1.30 27.88 -15.41
N ARG A 194 -1.55 28.12 -14.11
CA ARG A 194 -0.88 27.41 -13.01
C ARG A 194 -1.25 25.93 -12.91
N ALA A 195 -2.41 25.54 -13.43
CA ALA A 195 -2.84 24.14 -13.52
C ALA A 195 -2.25 23.42 -14.74
N GLN A 196 -1.91 24.18 -15.80
CA GLN A 196 -1.28 23.67 -17.03
C GLN A 196 0.22 23.42 -16.87
N ASP A 197 0.85 23.95 -15.81
CA ASP A 197 2.24 23.71 -15.41
C ASP A 197 2.48 22.29 -14.82
N ARG A 198 1.86 21.29 -15.46
CA ARG A 198 2.02 19.85 -15.24
C ARG A 198 3.46 19.36 -15.23
N PRO A 199 4.37 19.78 -16.13
CA PRO A 199 5.71 19.18 -16.19
C PRO A 199 6.49 19.37 -14.88
N ALA A 200 6.31 20.51 -14.20
CA ALA A 200 6.93 20.75 -12.89
C ALA A 200 6.35 19.81 -11.80
N ARG A 201 5.03 19.56 -11.80
CA ARG A 201 4.38 18.66 -10.83
C ARG A 201 4.76 17.19 -11.04
N ASP A 202 4.81 16.75 -12.30
CA ASP A 202 5.18 15.38 -12.63
C ASP A 202 6.67 15.11 -12.32
N ALA A 203 7.54 16.11 -12.52
CA ALA A 203 8.94 16.04 -12.10
C ALA A 203 9.10 15.93 -10.57
N VAL A 204 8.33 16.70 -9.80
CA VAL A 204 8.32 16.61 -8.33
C VAL A 204 7.83 15.25 -7.86
N LEU A 205 6.74 14.73 -8.44
CA LEU A 205 6.24 13.40 -8.11
C LEU A 205 7.22 12.28 -8.48
N ALA A 206 7.96 12.44 -9.58
CA ALA A 206 9.01 11.50 -9.98
C ALA A 206 10.20 11.55 -9.01
N ALA A 207 10.60 12.74 -8.57
CA ALA A 207 11.66 12.93 -7.57
C ALA A 207 11.26 12.31 -6.21
N ASP A 208 10.02 12.53 -5.75
CA ASP A 208 9.50 11.92 -4.52
C ASP A 208 9.53 10.38 -4.59
N ARG A 209 9.13 9.81 -5.73
CA ARG A 209 9.19 8.35 -5.96
C ARG A 209 10.61 7.82 -5.93
N LEU A 210 11.55 8.56 -6.52
CA LEU A 210 12.96 8.19 -6.51
C LEU A 210 13.53 8.23 -5.08
N SER A 211 13.19 9.26 -4.31
CA SER A 211 13.59 9.39 -2.90
C SER A 211 13.11 8.19 -2.08
N VAL A 212 11.83 7.81 -2.20
CA VAL A 212 11.29 6.63 -1.50
C VAL A 212 12.03 5.35 -1.90
N ARG A 213 12.38 5.18 -3.19
CA ARG A 213 13.14 4.01 -3.64
C ARG A 213 14.54 3.98 -3.04
N CYS A 214 15.22 5.13 -2.97
CA CYS A 214 16.52 5.26 -2.33
C CYS A 214 16.45 4.93 -0.83
N ASP A 215 15.41 5.40 -0.13
CA ASP A 215 15.22 5.10 1.30
C ASP A 215 15.00 3.59 1.53
N LEU A 216 14.19 2.95 0.68
CA LEU A 216 13.97 1.49 0.76
C LEU A 216 15.26 0.69 0.52
N MET A 217 16.06 1.08 -0.47
CA MET A 217 17.36 0.43 -0.73
C MET A 217 18.33 0.63 0.42
N ARG A 218 18.31 1.80 1.06
CA ARG A 218 19.13 2.11 2.23
C ARG A 218 18.75 1.25 3.43
N ILE A 219 17.45 1.10 3.71
CA ILE A 219 16.96 0.19 4.76
C ILE A 219 17.39 -1.26 4.48
N ALA A 220 17.21 -1.75 3.25
CA ALA A 220 17.61 -3.10 2.87
C ALA A 220 19.12 -3.35 3.04
N LEU A 221 19.94 -2.33 2.72
CA LEU A 221 21.39 -2.39 2.94
C LEU A 221 21.74 -2.44 4.43
N ASP A 222 21.08 -1.65 5.25
CA ASP A 222 21.32 -1.63 6.70
C ASP A 222 20.86 -2.95 7.36
N ASP A 223 19.77 -3.56 6.89
CA ASP A 223 19.33 -4.89 7.30
C ASP A 223 20.35 -5.98 6.89
N ALA A 224 20.89 -5.90 5.67
CA ALA A 224 21.94 -6.80 5.21
C ALA A 224 23.22 -6.68 6.03
N ARG A 225 23.65 -5.45 6.33
CA ARG A 225 24.81 -5.18 7.21
C ARG A 225 24.59 -5.69 8.63
N THR A 226 23.39 -5.53 9.17
CA THR A 226 23.05 -6.01 10.50
C THR A 226 23.07 -7.54 10.55
N ARG A 227 22.56 -8.21 9.51
CA ARG A 227 22.68 -9.68 9.38
C ARG A 227 24.13 -10.13 9.27
N ALA A 228 24.94 -9.46 8.45
CA ALA A 228 26.36 -9.80 8.32
C ALA A 228 27.11 -9.71 9.66
N ARG A 229 26.91 -8.63 10.42
CA ARG A 229 27.53 -8.50 11.76
C ARG A 229 27.08 -9.58 12.73
N ARG A 230 25.78 -9.89 12.78
CA ARG A 230 25.28 -10.97 13.65
C ARG A 230 25.85 -12.34 13.28
N LEU A 231 26.08 -12.58 11.99
CA LEU A 231 26.73 -13.80 11.51
C LEU A 231 28.20 -13.84 11.93
N GLU A 232 28.93 -12.73 11.78
CA GLU A 232 30.30 -12.58 12.27
C GLU A 232 30.39 -12.87 13.77
N ASP A 233 29.53 -12.24 14.59
CA ASP A 233 29.48 -12.45 16.04
C ASP A 233 29.20 -13.92 16.41
N SER A 234 28.31 -14.57 15.66
CA SER A 234 27.94 -15.98 15.90
C SER A 234 29.07 -16.94 15.50
N LEU A 235 29.78 -16.64 14.41
CA LEU A 235 30.96 -17.40 13.97
C LEU A 235 32.13 -17.23 14.94
N ASP A 236 32.35 -16.02 15.46
CA ASP A 236 33.38 -15.75 16.47
C ASP A 236 33.12 -16.53 17.76
N ALA A 237 31.86 -16.60 18.21
CA ALA A 237 31.48 -17.41 19.37
C ALA A 237 31.74 -18.91 19.15
N LEU A 238 31.41 -19.46 17.97
CA LEU A 238 31.72 -20.84 17.60
C LEU A 238 33.23 -21.11 17.59
N LEU A 239 33.99 -20.22 16.94
CA LEU A 239 35.45 -20.34 16.85
C LEU A 239 36.10 -20.27 18.24
N LEU A 240 35.58 -19.44 19.14
CA LEU A 240 36.07 -19.34 20.51
C LEU A 240 35.83 -20.65 21.29
N GLU A 241 34.61 -21.21 21.28
CA GLU A 241 34.30 -22.47 21.97
C GLU A 241 35.16 -23.63 21.43
N ILE A 242 35.38 -23.70 20.12
CA ILE A 242 36.27 -24.71 19.50
C ILE A 242 37.71 -24.53 19.98
N LYS A 243 38.24 -23.29 19.96
CA LYS A 243 39.60 -23.00 20.41
C LYS A 243 39.80 -23.35 21.88
N GLU A 244 38.85 -22.97 22.73
CA GLU A 244 38.88 -23.27 24.17
C GLU A 244 38.85 -24.77 24.42
N PHE A 245 38.00 -25.53 23.72
CA PHE A 245 37.94 -26.98 23.85
C PHE A 245 39.25 -27.65 23.40
N LEU A 246 39.81 -27.24 22.27
CA LEU A 246 41.06 -27.80 21.75
C LEU A 246 42.26 -27.50 22.64
N ALA A 247 42.26 -26.37 23.34
CA ALA A 247 43.31 -25.98 24.28
C ALA A 247 43.31 -26.82 25.59
N LEU A 248 42.26 -27.58 25.88
CA LEU A 248 42.20 -28.44 27.07
C LEU A 248 43.12 -29.68 26.95
N PRO A 249 43.64 -30.20 28.07
CA PRO A 249 44.36 -31.48 28.11
C PRO A 249 43.49 -32.64 27.60
N GLU A 250 44.11 -33.65 27.01
CA GLU A 250 43.43 -34.75 26.32
C GLU A 250 42.42 -35.51 27.22
N LEU A 251 42.81 -35.79 28.47
CA LEU A 251 41.94 -36.44 29.45
C LEU A 251 40.70 -35.59 29.76
N THR A 252 40.86 -34.27 29.85
CA THR A 252 39.77 -33.31 30.12
C THR A 252 38.86 -33.13 28.91
N ARG A 253 39.40 -33.16 27.68
CA ARG A 253 38.60 -33.17 26.46
C ARG A 253 37.71 -34.41 26.37
N ALA A 254 38.27 -35.59 26.65
CA ALA A 254 37.51 -36.84 26.64
C ALA A 254 36.32 -36.82 27.62
N GLN A 255 36.50 -36.22 28.79
CA GLN A 255 35.44 -36.08 29.80
C GLN A 255 34.39 -35.01 29.43
N ARG A 256 34.77 -33.95 28.70
CA ARG A 256 33.90 -32.81 28.39
C ARG A 256 33.27 -32.84 27.00
N VAL A 257 33.55 -33.87 26.19
CA VAL A 257 33.10 -33.95 24.78
C VAL A 257 31.58 -33.83 24.61
N ASN A 258 30.79 -34.48 25.47
CA ASN A 258 29.33 -34.41 25.37
C ASN A 258 28.81 -32.99 25.65
N ALA A 259 29.33 -32.32 26.68
CA ALA A 259 28.97 -30.95 27.01
C ALA A 259 29.47 -29.94 25.96
N PHE A 260 30.57 -30.23 25.27
CA PHE A 260 31.05 -29.46 24.13
C PHE A 260 30.13 -29.61 22.93
N CYS A 261 29.70 -30.83 22.59
CA CYS A 261 28.74 -31.07 21.51
C CYS A 261 27.39 -30.37 21.75
N GLU A 262 26.88 -30.39 22.98
CA GLU A 262 25.66 -29.65 23.35
C GLU A 262 25.83 -28.14 23.18
N ARG A 263 26.95 -27.57 23.63
CA ARG A 263 27.26 -26.14 23.44
C ARG A 263 27.42 -25.77 21.97
N LEU A 264 28.14 -26.57 21.19
CA LEU A 264 28.27 -26.37 19.74
C LEU A 264 26.92 -26.38 19.04
N SER A 265 26.05 -27.33 19.37
CA SER A 265 24.72 -27.42 18.79
C SER A 265 23.87 -26.18 19.11
N ALA A 266 23.95 -25.66 20.35
CA ALA A 266 23.28 -24.42 20.72
C ALA A 266 23.82 -23.19 19.98
N LEU A 267 25.13 -23.14 19.73
CA LEU A 267 25.79 -22.04 18.99
C LEU A 267 25.59 -22.12 17.46
N LEU A 268 25.27 -23.30 16.93
CA LEU A 268 24.94 -23.50 15.51
C LEU A 268 23.55 -22.96 15.15
N ALA A 269 22.56 -23.11 16.04
CA ALA A 269 21.19 -22.65 15.81
C ALA A 269 21.05 -21.18 15.32
N PRO A 270 21.72 -20.17 15.91
CA PRO A 270 21.66 -18.79 15.41
C PRO A 270 22.35 -18.61 14.06
N VAL A 271 23.37 -19.41 13.72
CA VAL A 271 24.05 -19.36 12.41
C VAL A 271 23.14 -19.92 11.32
N GLU A 272 22.52 -21.06 11.58
CA GLU A 272 21.58 -21.71 10.66
C GLU A 272 20.35 -20.83 10.39
N ALA A 273 19.82 -20.15 11.42
CA ALA A 273 18.69 -19.24 11.27
C ALA A 273 19.00 -17.98 10.43
N GLN A 274 20.28 -17.63 10.28
CA GLN A 274 20.73 -16.43 9.57
C GLN A 274 21.21 -16.71 8.14
N LEU A 275 21.60 -17.96 7.86
CA LEU A 275 21.92 -18.41 6.52
C LEU A 275 20.61 -18.59 5.72
N PRO A 276 20.54 -18.09 4.47
CA PRO A 276 19.45 -18.50 3.59
C PRO A 276 19.54 -20.02 3.46
N ILE A 277 18.45 -20.72 3.76
CA ILE A 277 18.33 -22.18 3.58
C ILE A 277 18.89 -22.47 2.20
N LEU A 278 20.05 -23.13 2.14
CA LEU A 278 20.51 -23.76 0.92
C LEU A 278 19.42 -24.78 0.61
N SER A 279 18.55 -24.45 -0.32
CA SER A 279 17.62 -25.42 -0.89
C SER A 279 18.48 -26.61 -1.29
N ASP A 280 18.25 -27.75 -0.65
CA ASP A 280 18.68 -29.06 -1.11
C ASP A 280 18.14 -29.24 -2.54
N GLU A 281 18.90 -28.77 -3.53
CA GLU A 281 18.88 -29.34 -4.87
C GLU A 281 20.19 -30.12 -5.04
N SER A 282 20.12 -31.41 -4.73
CA SER A 282 20.98 -32.47 -5.24
C SER A 282 20.21 -33.78 -5.19
#